data_AF-A0A952EVB1-F1
#
_entry.id   AF-A0A952EVB1-F1
#
_cell.length_a   1.000
_cell.length_b   1.000
_cell.length_c   1.000
_cell.angle_alpha   90.00
_cell.angle_beta   90.00
_cell.angle_gamma   90.00
#
_symmetry.space_group_name_H-M   'P 1'
#
loop_
_entity.id
_entity.type
_entity.pdbx_description
1 polymer ?
#
loop_
_entity_poly.entity_id
_entity_poly.type
_entity_poly.pdbx_seq_one_letter_code
_entity_poly.pdbx_strand_id
1 'polypeptide(L)'
;MRLRRSVLRGPGIRRVHRGRAFSYQNPDGTPVTDPEALQRIKDLVIPPAWKKVWICPYPNGHIQAVGTDAAGRRQYLYHQKWQEERNEEKFDRVLEMSAALPDMRQRIAADLRRRGFDRDRVLALALHLLDLGYFRAGSDQYAEENNSYGIAT
;
A
#
# COMPACT_ATOMS: atom_id res chain seq x y z
N MET A 1 6.29 20.75 -8.58
CA MET A 1 4.88 20.77 -8.10
C MET A 1 4.80 20.27 -6.66
N ARG A 2 4.02 20.94 -5.81
CA ARG A 2 3.70 20.48 -4.43
C ARG A 2 2.55 19.48 -4.48
N LEU A 3 2.74 18.30 -3.89
CA LEU A 3 1.72 17.27 -3.81
C LEU A 3 0.68 17.59 -2.73
N ARG A 4 -0.57 17.17 -2.97
CA ARG A 4 -1.66 17.27 -2.01
C ARG A 4 -2.08 15.89 -1.52
N ARG A 5 -2.49 15.80 -0.25
CA ARG A 5 -3.21 14.62 0.21
C ARG A 5 -4.58 14.55 -0.47
N SER A 6 -4.86 13.38 -1.01
CA SER A 6 -6.12 12.98 -1.65
C SER A 6 -7.07 12.48 -0.57
N VAL A 7 -8.30 12.97 -0.58
CA VAL A 7 -9.36 12.53 0.33
C VAL A 7 -10.25 11.56 -0.42
N LEU A 8 -10.03 10.26 -0.22
CA LEU A 8 -10.69 9.19 -1.01
C LEU A 8 -12.20 9.08 -0.82
N ARG A 9 -12.72 9.62 0.30
CA ARG A 9 -14.16 9.72 0.57
C ARG A 9 -14.78 11.01 0.04
N GLY A 10 -13.96 11.93 -0.49
CA GLY A 10 -14.40 13.20 -1.02
C GLY A 10 -14.79 13.15 -2.50
N PRO A 11 -15.18 14.30 -3.07
CA PRO A 11 -15.51 14.43 -4.49
C PRO A 11 -14.38 13.88 -5.38
N GLY A 12 -14.75 13.05 -6.35
CA GLY A 12 -13.80 12.58 -7.36
C GLY A 12 -14.49 12.13 -8.64
N ILE A 13 -13.69 11.99 -9.68
CA ILE A 13 -14.13 11.57 -11.00
C ILE A 13 -14.51 10.09 -10.93
N ARG A 14 -15.68 9.76 -11.46
CA ARG A 14 -16.21 8.39 -11.50
C ARG A 14 -15.98 7.80 -12.89
N ARG A 15 -15.57 6.53 -12.92
CA ARG A 15 -15.50 5.75 -14.17
C ARG A 15 -16.82 5.02 -14.38
N VAL A 16 -17.44 5.23 -15.55
CA VAL A 16 -18.72 4.62 -15.93
C VAL A 16 -18.53 3.76 -17.17
N HIS A 17 -18.99 2.53 -17.11
CA HIS A 17 -18.90 1.58 -18.23
C HIS A 17 -19.91 1.93 -19.33
N ARG A 18 -19.44 1.95 -20.59
CA ARG A 18 -20.22 2.26 -21.80
C ARG A 18 -19.97 1.20 -22.87
N GLY A 19 -20.51 0.00 -22.66
CA GLY A 19 -20.38 -1.11 -23.61
C GLY A 19 -18.94 -1.59 -23.74
N ARG A 20 -18.22 -1.16 -24.78
CA ARG A 20 -16.81 -1.53 -25.02
C ARG A 20 -15.80 -0.50 -24.49
N ALA A 21 -16.27 0.63 -23.98
CA ALA A 21 -15.44 1.74 -23.55
C ALA A 21 -15.83 2.24 -22.15
N PHE A 22 -15.02 3.14 -21.60
CA PHE A 22 -15.33 3.86 -20.37
C PHE A 22 -15.58 5.33 -20.66
N SER A 23 -16.54 5.91 -19.93
CA SER A 23 -16.75 7.36 -19.84
C SER A 23 -16.42 7.83 -18.41
N TYR A 24 -16.08 9.10 -18.27
CA TYR A 24 -15.72 9.69 -16.99
C TYR A 24 -16.71 10.79 -16.63
N GLN A 25 -17.11 10.82 -15.37
CA GLN A 25 -18.03 11.82 -14.84
C GLN A 25 -17.38 12.60 -13.70
N ASN A 26 -17.55 13.92 -13.72
CA ASN A 26 -17.21 14.80 -12.62
C ASN A 26 -18.03 14.46 -11.37
N PRO A 27 -17.65 14.99 -10.19
CA PRO A 27 -18.39 14.73 -8.95
C PRO A 27 -19.86 15.17 -8.98
N ASP A 28 -20.20 16.15 -9.82
CA ASP A 28 -21.56 16.66 -10.06
C ASP A 28 -22.36 15.79 -11.07
N GLY A 29 -21.75 14.75 -11.64
CA GLY A 29 -22.35 13.87 -12.64
C GLY A 29 -22.19 14.33 -14.09
N THR A 30 -21.63 15.53 -14.33
CA THR A 30 -21.38 16.02 -15.69
C THR A 30 -20.27 15.21 -16.37
N PRO A 31 -20.30 15.03 -17.69
CA PRO A 31 -19.22 14.35 -18.40
C PRO A 31 -17.89 15.11 -18.28
N VAL A 32 -16.79 14.39 -18.09
CA VAL A 32 -15.44 14.98 -18.24
C VAL A 32 -15.14 15.14 -19.72
N THR A 33 -15.04 16.38 -20.19
CA THR A 33 -14.77 16.72 -21.60
C THR A 33 -13.39 17.35 -21.83
N ASP A 34 -12.74 17.79 -20.75
CA ASP A 34 -11.40 18.38 -20.81
C ASP A 34 -10.38 17.37 -21.37
N PRO A 35 -9.73 17.65 -22.52
CA PRO A 35 -8.75 16.76 -23.12
C PRO A 35 -7.56 16.45 -22.21
N GLU A 36 -7.10 17.42 -21.41
CA GLU A 36 -5.98 17.21 -20.50
C GLU A 36 -6.34 16.24 -19.38
N ALA A 37 -7.50 16.42 -18.75
CA ALA A 37 -8.02 15.48 -17.77
C ALA A 37 -8.19 14.07 -18.35
N LEU A 38 -8.74 13.94 -19.56
CA LEU A 38 -8.93 12.65 -20.22
C LEU A 38 -7.61 11.95 -20.52
N GLN A 39 -6.62 12.69 -21.03
CA GLN A 39 -5.29 12.16 -21.31
C GLN A 39 -4.61 11.70 -20.01
N ARG A 40 -4.65 12.51 -18.95
CA ARG A 40 -4.13 12.13 -17.63
C ARG A 40 -4.76 10.83 -17.13
N ILE A 41 -6.09 10.70 -17.22
CA ILE A 41 -6.79 9.49 -16.77
C ILE A 41 -6.35 8.27 -17.57
N LYS A 42 -6.13 8.42 -18.89
CA LYS A 42 -5.63 7.36 -19.76
C LYS A 42 -4.22 6.91 -19.33
N ASP A 43 -3.36 7.87 -18.98
CA ASP A 43 -1.98 7.61 -18.54
C ASP A 43 -1.90 6.92 -17.18
N LEU A 44 -2.97 6.95 -16.38
CA LEU A 44 -3.05 6.15 -15.15
C LEU A 44 -3.14 4.65 -15.42
N VAL A 45 -3.51 4.22 -16.63
CA VAL A 45 -3.65 2.79 -17.02
C VAL A 45 -4.49 2.02 -15.99
N ILE A 46 -5.65 2.56 -15.59
CA ILE A 46 -6.52 1.93 -14.59
C ILE A 46 -7.05 0.60 -15.15
N PRO A 47 -6.75 -0.56 -14.53
CA PRO A 47 -7.15 -1.85 -15.07
C PRO A 47 -8.67 -1.93 -15.35
N PRO A 48 -9.08 -2.50 -16.50
CA PRO A 48 -10.50 -2.51 -16.90
C PRO A 48 -11.36 -3.35 -15.93
N ALA A 49 -10.78 -4.36 -15.28
CA ALA A 49 -11.47 -5.20 -14.31
C ALA A 49 -11.80 -4.49 -12.98
N TRP A 50 -11.21 -3.32 -12.69
CA TRP A 50 -11.48 -2.61 -11.45
C TRP A 50 -12.90 -2.08 -11.38
N LYS A 51 -13.58 -2.37 -10.28
CA LYS A 51 -14.92 -1.89 -9.92
C LYS A 51 -14.81 -0.72 -8.94
N LYS A 52 -15.91 0.05 -8.78
CA LYS A 52 -16.02 1.17 -7.82
C LYS A 52 -14.82 2.15 -7.91
N VAL A 53 -14.45 2.52 -9.14
CA VAL A 53 -13.27 3.36 -9.39
C VAL A 53 -13.57 4.81 -9.05
N TRP A 54 -12.73 5.37 -8.18
CA TRP A 54 -12.62 6.78 -7.87
C TRP A 54 -11.31 7.31 -8.42
N ILE A 55 -11.35 8.45 -9.11
CA ILE A 55 -10.20 9.09 -9.72
C ILE A 55 -10.05 10.50 -9.14
N CYS A 56 -8.84 10.89 -8.78
CA CYS A 56 -8.57 12.20 -8.20
C CYS A 56 -8.84 13.30 -9.24
N PRO A 57 -9.63 14.34 -8.89
CA PRO A 57 -9.89 15.44 -9.81
C PRO A 57 -8.64 16.34 -10.00
N TYR A 58 -7.65 16.24 -9.11
CA TYR A 58 -6.47 17.08 -9.15
C TYR A 58 -5.24 16.31 -9.65
N PRO A 59 -4.48 16.86 -10.61
CA PRO A 59 -3.27 16.21 -11.10
C PRO A 59 -2.21 16.05 -10.01
N ASN A 60 -2.19 16.90 -8.98
CA ASN A 60 -1.21 16.85 -7.90
C ASN A 60 -1.62 16.02 -6.66
N GLY A 61 -2.70 15.24 -6.73
CA GLY A 61 -3.10 14.33 -5.65
C GLY A 61 -2.15 13.15 -5.48
N HIS A 62 -1.68 12.88 -4.26
CA HIS A 62 -0.74 11.77 -4.00
C HIS A 62 -1.31 10.39 -4.37
N ILE A 63 -2.62 10.19 -4.24
CA ILE A 63 -3.37 9.07 -4.81
C ILE A 63 -4.15 9.61 -5.99
N GLN A 64 -3.90 9.04 -7.16
CA GLN A 64 -4.51 9.40 -8.44
C GLN A 64 -5.77 8.58 -8.72
N ALA A 65 -5.80 7.30 -8.34
CA ALA A 65 -7.01 6.49 -8.44
C ALA A 65 -7.08 5.43 -7.35
N VAL A 66 -8.29 5.01 -7.01
CA VAL A 66 -8.55 3.83 -6.19
C VAL A 66 -9.69 3.03 -6.81
N GLY A 67 -9.57 1.71 -6.79
CA GLY A 67 -10.58 0.79 -7.28
C GLY A 67 -10.63 -0.49 -6.47
N THR A 68 -11.57 -1.36 -6.79
CA THR A 68 -11.68 -2.71 -6.23
C THR A 68 -11.32 -3.71 -7.32
N ASP A 69 -10.33 -4.57 -7.10
CA ASP A 69 -9.93 -5.59 -8.07
C ASP A 69 -10.92 -6.76 -8.15
N ALA A 70 -10.65 -7.73 -9.04
CA ALA A 70 -11.49 -8.91 -9.22
C ALA A 70 -11.58 -9.80 -7.98
N ALA A 71 -10.59 -9.73 -7.09
CA ALA A 71 -10.55 -10.46 -5.81
C ALA A 71 -11.19 -9.66 -4.66
N GLY A 72 -11.84 -8.53 -4.93
CA GLY A 72 -12.50 -7.71 -3.91
C GLY A 72 -11.57 -6.80 -3.12
N ARG A 73 -10.27 -6.73 -3.47
CA ARG A 73 -9.28 -5.93 -2.73
C ARG A 73 -9.26 -4.50 -3.24
N ARG A 74 -9.07 -3.54 -2.34
CA ARG A 74 -8.85 -2.13 -2.72
C ARG A 74 -7.44 -1.96 -3.26
N GLN A 75 -7.35 -1.46 -4.49
CA GLN A 75 -6.10 -1.17 -5.18
C GLN A 75 -5.96 0.34 -5.41
N TYR A 76 -4.72 0.83 -5.38
CA TYR A 76 -4.38 2.25 -5.40
C TYR A 76 -3.38 2.54 -6.51
N LEU A 77 -3.55 3.66 -7.20
CA LEU A 77 -2.56 4.26 -8.08
C LEU A 77 -2.09 5.57 -7.47
N TYR A 78 -0.79 5.69 -7.28
CA TYR A 78 -0.16 6.86 -6.68
C TYR A 78 0.42 7.79 -7.75
N HIS A 79 0.58 9.06 -7.40
CA HIS A 79 1.36 9.98 -8.20
C HIS A 79 2.83 9.53 -8.24
N GLN A 80 3.50 9.59 -9.39
CA GLN A 80 4.89 9.16 -9.54
C GLN A 80 5.83 9.83 -8.53
N LYS A 81 5.81 11.17 -8.46
CA LYS A 81 6.56 11.92 -7.45
C LYS A 81 6.31 11.47 -5.99
N TRP A 82 5.08 11.06 -5.65
CA TRP A 82 4.81 10.51 -4.31
C TRP A 82 5.53 9.18 -4.11
N GLN A 83 5.52 8.31 -5.12
CA GLN A 83 6.23 7.04 -5.05
C GLN A 83 7.74 7.27 -4.88
N GLU A 84 8.32 8.20 -5.63
CA GLU A 84 9.74 8.58 -5.53
C GLU A 84 10.09 9.07 -4.12
N GLU A 85 9.37 10.08 -3.60
CA GLU A 85 9.58 10.61 -2.24
C GLU A 85 9.43 9.52 -1.17
N ARG A 86 8.40 8.66 -1.27
CA ARG A 86 8.20 7.56 -0.30
C ARG A 86 9.24 6.45 -0.41
N ASN A 87 9.82 6.24 -1.59
CA ASN A 87 10.88 5.27 -1.80
C ASN A 87 12.20 5.78 -1.21
N GLU A 88 12.52 7.07 -1.38
CA GLU A 88 13.67 7.72 -0.74
C GLU A 88 13.56 7.65 0.79
N GLU A 89 12.43 8.09 1.37
CA GLU A 89 12.21 7.97 2.82
C GLU A 89 12.30 6.51 3.31
N LYS A 90 11.85 5.55 2.49
CA LYS A 90 11.98 4.14 2.84
C LYS A 90 13.45 3.71 2.88
N PHE A 91 14.26 4.19 1.93
CA PHE A 91 15.69 3.89 1.87
C PHE A 91 16.42 4.44 3.09
N ASP A 92 16.16 5.71 3.46
CA ASP A 92 16.77 6.34 4.63
C ASP A 92 16.44 5.59 5.93
N ARG A 93 15.17 5.19 6.12
CA ARG A 93 14.78 4.37 7.29
C ARG A 93 15.46 3.02 7.33
N VAL A 94 15.77 2.41 6.18
CA VAL A 94 16.52 1.14 6.14
C VAL A 94 17.96 1.37 6.58
N LEU A 95 18.59 2.49 6.19
CA LEU A 95 19.91 2.87 6.67
C LEU A 95 19.92 3.12 8.18
N GLU A 96 18.96 3.89 8.70
CA GLU A 96 18.80 4.10 10.14
C GLU A 96 18.63 2.77 10.90
N MET A 97 17.75 1.90 10.40
CA MET A 97 17.54 0.57 10.99
C MET A 97 18.83 -0.27 10.95
N SER A 98 19.59 -0.23 9.86
CA SER A 98 20.83 -1.00 9.70
C SER A 98 21.86 -0.69 10.77
N ALA A 99 21.94 0.59 11.18
CA ALA A 99 22.84 1.03 12.26
C ALA A 99 22.40 0.47 13.63
N ALA A 100 21.10 0.22 13.83
CA ALA A 100 20.55 -0.34 15.06
C ALA A 100 20.55 -1.88 15.12
N LEU A 101 20.82 -2.56 13.99
CA LEU A 101 20.80 -4.04 13.93
C LEU A 101 21.77 -4.72 14.90
N PRO A 102 23.02 -4.26 15.10
CA PRO A 102 23.94 -4.92 16.04
C PRO A 102 23.38 -4.96 17.47
N ASP A 103 22.87 -3.83 17.97
CA ASP A 103 22.30 -3.73 19.32
C ASP A 103 21.02 -4.57 19.46
N MET A 104 20.18 -4.57 18.42
CA MET A 104 18.98 -5.41 18.38
C MET A 104 19.35 -6.90 18.48
N ARG A 105 20.34 -7.36 17.71
CA ARG A 105 20.80 -8.76 17.73
C ARG A 105 21.41 -9.16 19.07
N GLN A 106 22.12 -8.26 19.74
CA GLN A 106 22.63 -8.50 21.09
C GLN A 106 21.49 -8.71 22.11
N ARG A 107 20.44 -7.88 22.05
CA ARG A 107 19.25 -8.01 22.91
C ARG A 107 18.52 -9.32 22.66
N ILE A 108 18.27 -9.65 21.40
CA ILE A 108 17.67 -10.94 20.99
C ILE A 108 18.46 -12.12 21.58
N ALA A 109 19.79 -12.11 21.46
CA ALA A 109 20.65 -13.17 22.00
C ALA A 109 20.64 -13.22 23.54
N ALA A 110 20.45 -12.10 24.23
CA ALA A 110 20.28 -12.06 25.68
C ALA A 110 18.94 -12.68 26.10
N ASP A 111 17.85 -12.31 25.44
CA ASP A 111 16.51 -12.80 25.76
C ASP A 111 16.35 -14.30 25.47
N LEU A 112 16.94 -14.80 24.39
CA LEU A 112 16.94 -16.23 24.05
C LEU A 112 17.63 -17.12 25.11
N ARG A 113 18.61 -16.57 25.84
CA ARG A 113 19.34 -17.27 26.92
C ARG A 113 18.55 -17.38 28.23
N ARG A 114 17.43 -16.66 28.36
CA ARG A 114 16.57 -16.73 29.55
C ARG A 114 15.90 -18.11 29.66
N ARG A 115 15.47 -18.49 30.87
CA ARG A 115 14.73 -19.73 31.13
C ARG A 115 13.23 -19.48 31.09
N GLY A 116 12.46 -20.53 30.78
CA GLY A 116 10.99 -20.45 30.70
C GLY A 116 10.47 -19.86 29.38
N PHE A 117 9.16 -19.69 29.26
CA PHE A 117 8.48 -19.13 28.10
C PHE A 117 7.86 -17.77 28.44
N ASP A 118 8.70 -16.82 28.84
CA ASP A 118 8.26 -15.44 29.00
C ASP A 118 8.05 -14.76 27.64
N ARG A 119 7.27 -13.68 27.65
CA ARG A 119 6.90 -12.93 26.45
C ARG A 119 8.12 -12.49 25.65
N ASP A 120 9.15 -11.98 26.32
CA ASP A 120 10.32 -11.38 25.67
C ASP A 120 11.17 -12.46 25.00
N ARG A 121 11.30 -13.65 25.60
CA ARG A 121 11.96 -14.79 24.96
C ARG A 121 11.23 -15.28 23.70
N VAL A 122 9.90 -15.35 23.73
CA VAL A 122 9.10 -15.74 22.55
C VAL A 122 9.24 -14.71 21.43
N LEU A 123 9.19 -13.41 21.77
CA LEU A 123 9.42 -12.34 20.79
C LEU A 123 10.84 -12.37 20.24
N ALA A 124 11.84 -12.64 21.08
CA ALA A 124 13.23 -12.78 20.63
C ALA A 124 13.39 -13.95 19.65
N LEU A 125 12.72 -15.08 19.87
CA LEU A 125 12.69 -16.19 18.92
C LEU A 125 12.05 -15.77 17.58
N ALA A 126 10.90 -15.13 17.62
CA ALA A 126 10.22 -14.62 16.43
C ALA A 126 11.11 -13.63 15.64
N LEU A 127 11.72 -12.67 16.33
CA LEU A 127 12.63 -11.69 15.71
C LEU A 127 13.91 -12.35 15.17
N HIS A 128 14.44 -13.35 15.85
CA HIS A 128 15.61 -14.10 15.38
C HIS A 128 15.31 -14.88 14.09
N LEU A 129 14.13 -15.51 14.02
CA LEU A 129 13.67 -16.17 12.79
C LEU A 129 13.45 -15.17 11.66
N LEU A 130 12.88 -13.98 11.93
CA LEU A 130 12.75 -12.91 10.93
C LEU A 130 14.12 -12.49 10.36
N ASP A 131 15.12 -12.33 11.23
CA ASP A 131 16.47 -11.89 10.86
C ASP A 131 17.24 -12.95 10.04
N LEU A 132 17.02 -14.24 10.30
CA LEU A 132 17.68 -15.34 9.58
C LEU A 132 16.95 -15.76 8.30
N GLY A 133 15.62 -15.81 8.34
CA GLY A 133 14.80 -16.45 7.32
C GLY A 133 13.99 -15.49 6.45
N TYR A 134 14.05 -14.18 6.70
CA TYR A 134 13.27 -13.16 6.00
C TYR A 134 11.77 -13.49 5.92
N PHE A 135 11.26 -14.15 6.96
CA PHE A 135 9.84 -14.49 7.05
C PHE A 135 8.99 -13.22 7.06
N ARG A 136 7.71 -13.38 6.70
CA ARG A 136 6.71 -12.34 6.94
C ARG A 136 6.21 -12.45 8.38
N ALA A 137 5.80 -11.33 8.95
CA ALA A 137 5.21 -11.31 10.29
C ALA A 137 3.99 -12.24 10.39
N GLY A 138 3.13 -12.26 9.36
CA GLY A 138 1.87 -13.00 9.38
C GLY A 138 0.75 -12.22 10.05
N SER A 139 -0.49 -12.62 9.80
CA SER A 139 -1.68 -12.10 10.47
C SER A 139 -2.81 -13.12 10.36
N ASP A 140 -3.58 -13.32 11.43
CA ASP A 140 -4.64 -14.32 11.52
C ASP A 140 -5.62 -14.24 10.34
N GLN A 141 -6.04 -13.01 9.99
CA GLN A 141 -6.93 -12.77 8.85
C GLN A 141 -6.39 -13.36 7.53
N TYR A 142 -5.09 -13.18 7.26
CA TYR A 142 -4.49 -13.70 6.03
C TYR A 142 -4.33 -15.23 6.07
N ALA A 143 -4.06 -15.81 7.24
CA ALA A 143 -3.95 -17.25 7.41
C ALA A 143 -5.31 -17.92 7.15
N GLU A 144 -6.39 -17.39 7.71
CA GLU A 144 -7.75 -17.90 7.52
C GLU A 144 -8.23 -17.73 6.07
N GLU A 145 -8.07 -16.54 5.48
CA GLU A 145 -8.60 -16.25 4.15
C GLU A 145 -7.80 -16.91 3.01
N ASN A 146 -6.50 -17.13 3.19
CA ASN A 146 -5.59 -17.52 2.11
C ASN A 146 -4.74 -18.77 2.40
N ASN A 147 -4.94 -19.47 3.52
CA ASN A 147 -4.12 -20.61 3.95
C ASN A 147 -2.60 -20.33 3.86
N SER A 148 -2.22 -19.10 4.23
CA SER A 148 -0.86 -18.57 4.10
C SER A 148 -0.35 -18.08 5.46
N TYR A 149 0.79 -18.59 5.90
CA TYR A 149 1.28 -18.43 7.27
C TYR A 149 2.54 -17.55 7.34
N GLY A 150 2.71 -16.85 8.47
CA GLY A 150 3.91 -16.11 8.84
C GLY A 150 4.36 -16.48 10.25
N ILE A 151 5.34 -15.75 10.81
CA ILE A 151 5.92 -16.09 12.11
C ILE A 151 4.92 -16.03 13.28
N ALA A 152 3.87 -15.23 13.17
CA ALA A 152 2.87 -15.05 14.22
C ALA A 152 1.63 -15.95 14.08
N THR A 153 1.57 -16.84 13.08
CA THR A 153 0.37 -17.64 12.73
C THR A 153 0.75 -19.07 12.38
#